data_AF-A0A3P6DRD7-F1
#
_entry.id   AF-A0A3P6DRD7-F1
#
_cell.length_a   1.000
_cell.length_b   1.000
_cell.length_c   1.000
_cell.angle_alpha   90.00
_cell.angle_beta   90.00
_cell.angle_gamma   90.00
#
_symmetry.space_group_name_H-M   'P 1'
#
loop_
_entity.id
_entity.type
_entity.pdbx_description
1 polymer ?
#
loop_
_entity_poly.entity_id
_entity_poly.type
_entity_poly.pdbx_seq_one_letter_code
_entity_poly.pdbx_strand_id
1 'polypeptide(L)'
;MGGKLRLFIGILGNGASMLLYTAPILTFSRVFKKKSTEEFSCFPYVMTLLNCLIYTWYGLPIVSHLWENLPLVTINGVGILLESLFIFIYFCYSSPKEKVKVGVIFVPVVVILFKVSCNLSCSV
;
A
#
# COMPACT_ATOMS: atom_id res chain seq x y z
N MET A 1 8.48 16.81 -26.19
CA MET A 1 7.02 16.55 -26.19
C MET A 1 6.57 15.47 -25.21
N GLY A 2 7.43 14.53 -24.78
CA GLY A 2 7.04 13.42 -23.88
C GLY A 2 6.75 13.78 -22.41
N GLY A 3 7.38 14.80 -21.84
CA GLY A 3 7.21 15.14 -20.41
C GLY A 3 5.80 15.62 -20.02
N LYS A 4 5.15 16.42 -20.87
CA LYS A 4 3.78 16.90 -20.63
C LYS A 4 2.75 15.77 -20.68
N LEU A 5 2.94 14.79 -21.57
CA LEU A 5 2.08 13.61 -21.69
C LEU A 5 2.23 12.69 -20.47
N ARG A 6 3.46 12.46 -19.99
CA ARG A 6 3.70 11.67 -18.77
C ARG A 6 3.04 12.29 -17.55
N LEU A 7 3.14 13.61 -17.37
CA LEU A 7 2.48 14.32 -16.27
C LEU A 7 0.96 14.18 -16.34
N PHE A 8 0.38 14.36 -17.53
CA PHE A 8 -1.05 14.25 -17.75
C PHE A 8 -1.59 12.85 -17.43
N ILE A 9 -0.91 11.80 -17.92
CA ILE A 9 -1.25 10.40 -17.60
C ILE A 9 -1.08 10.13 -16.10
N GLY A 10 -0.04 10.67 -15.46
CA GLY A 10 0.20 10.52 -14.03
C GLY A 10 -0.91 11.12 -13.17
N ILE A 11 -1.43 12.30 -13.55
CA ILE A 11 -2.55 12.96 -12.86
C ILE A 11 -3.85 12.15 -13.03
N LEU A 12 -4.16 11.71 -14.25
CA LEU A 12 -5.35 10.90 -14.51
C LEU A 12 -5.29 9.55 -13.78
N GLY A 13 -4.13 8.90 -13.79
CA GLY A 13 -3.90 7.65 -13.04
C GLY A 13 -4.07 7.85 -11.54
N ASN A 14 -3.51 8.92 -10.97
CA ASN A 14 -3.70 9.27 -9.56
C ASN A 14 -5.18 9.46 -9.21
N GLY A 15 -5.93 10.18 -10.04
CA GLY A 15 -7.36 10.40 -9.84
C GLY A 15 -8.16 9.09 -9.87
N ALA A 16 -7.89 8.22 -10.82
CA ALA A 16 -8.54 6.91 -10.91
C ALA A 16 -8.19 6.00 -9.72
N SER A 17 -6.92 6.01 -9.27
CA SER A 17 -6.48 5.27 -8.10
C SER A 17 -7.13 5.78 -6.81
N MET A 18 -7.36 7.09 -6.66
CA MET A 18 -8.12 7.61 -5.52
C MET A 18 -9.55 7.07 -5.47
N LEU A 19 -10.22 6.94 -6.63
CA LEU A 19 -11.53 6.30 -6.70
C LEU A 19 -11.46 4.82 -6.33
N LEU A 20 -10.45 4.09 -6.82
CA LEU A 20 -10.27 2.68 -6.48
C LEU A 20 -10.03 2.47 -4.98
N TYR A 21 -9.29 3.37 -4.33
CA TYR A 21 -9.08 3.38 -2.88
C TYR A 21 -10.34 3.70 -2.07
N THR A 22 -11.42 4.22 -2.68
CA THR A 22 -12.72 4.34 -2.01
C THR A 22 -13.51 3.03 -1.98
N ALA A 23 -13.27 2.10 -2.90
CA ALA A 23 -13.99 0.83 -2.95
C ALA A 23 -13.92 0.02 -1.64
N PRO A 24 -12.74 -0.13 -0.99
CA PRO A 24 -12.66 -0.94 0.22
C PRO A 24 -13.19 -0.19 1.47
N ILE A 25 -13.52 1.11 1.40
CA ILE A 25 -14.25 1.85 2.47
C ILE A 25 -15.64 1.24 2.72
N LEU A 26 -16.30 0.76 1.67
CA LEU A 26 -17.57 0.05 1.79
C LEU A 26 -17.40 -1.30 2.51
N THR A 27 -16.32 -2.01 2.19
CA THR A 27 -15.94 -3.26 2.85
C THR A 27 -15.65 -3.02 4.33
N PHE A 28 -14.92 -1.96 4.67
CA PHE A 28 -14.68 -1.55 6.05
C PHE A 28 -15.95 -1.25 6.83
N SER A 29 -16.87 -0.51 6.24
CA SER A 29 -18.13 -0.17 6.90
C SER A 29 -18.92 -1.42 7.25
N ARG A 30 -18.82 -2.49 6.44
CA ARG A 30 -19.38 -3.80 6.78
C ARG A 30 -18.65 -4.47 7.94
N VAL A 31 -17.32 -4.50 7.92
CA VAL A 31 -16.50 -5.10 9.00
C VAL A 31 -16.77 -4.42 10.34
N PHE A 32 -16.81 -3.08 10.38
CA PHE A 32 -17.13 -2.32 11.60
C PHE A 32 -18.55 -2.61 12.10
N LYS A 33 -19.54 -2.66 11.19
CA LYS A 33 -20.94 -2.92 11.56
C LYS A 33 -21.15 -4.35 12.07
N LYS A 34 -20.42 -5.32 11.53
CA LYS A 34 -20.52 -6.74 11.86
C LYS A 34 -19.59 -7.17 13.00
N LYS A 35 -18.57 -6.36 13.34
CA LYS A 35 -17.48 -6.67 14.28
C LYS A 35 -16.79 -8.03 14.00
N SER A 36 -16.81 -8.47 12.75
CA SER A 36 -16.25 -9.74 12.30
C SER A 36 -15.69 -9.57 10.91
N THR A 37 -14.57 -10.22 10.64
CA THR A 37 -13.91 -10.25 9.34
C THR A 37 -14.59 -11.21 8.35
N GLU A 38 -15.64 -11.92 8.75
CA GLU A 38 -16.40 -12.89 7.93
C GLU A 38 -15.47 -13.78 7.07
N GLU A 39 -15.77 -13.97 5.78
CA GLU A 39 -14.92 -14.71 4.83
C GLU A 39 -13.88 -13.82 4.12
N PHE A 40 -13.69 -12.58 4.57
CA PHE A 40 -12.71 -11.69 3.94
C PHE A 40 -11.29 -12.20 4.24
N SER A 41 -10.47 -12.30 3.21
CA SER A 41 -9.07 -12.67 3.35
C SER A 41 -8.20 -11.42 3.46
N CYS A 42 -7.26 -11.41 4.40
CA CYS A 42 -6.25 -10.35 4.50
C CYS A 42 -5.17 -10.43 3.40
N PHE A 43 -5.04 -11.58 2.72
CA PHE A 43 -4.04 -11.83 1.69
C PHE A 43 -3.93 -10.75 0.59
N PRO A 44 -5.02 -10.35 -0.10
CA PRO A 44 -4.95 -9.31 -1.12
C PRO A 44 -4.43 -7.97 -0.58
N TYR A 45 -4.81 -7.58 0.64
CA TYR A 45 -4.37 -6.32 1.25
C TYR A 45 -2.87 -6.31 1.53
N VAL A 46 -2.32 -7.43 2.02
CA VAL A 46 -0.87 -7.55 2.25
C VAL A 46 -0.09 -7.55 0.92
N MET A 47 -0.64 -8.15 -0.13
CA MET A 47 -0.02 -8.13 -1.47
C MET A 47 -0.06 -6.75 -2.11
N THR A 48 -1.17 -6.02 -1.97
CA THR A 48 -1.27 -4.62 -2.42
C THR A 48 -0.31 -3.73 -1.64
N LEU A 49 -0.20 -3.91 -0.32
CA LEU A 49 0.77 -3.18 0.50
C LEU A 49 2.20 -3.39 -0.02
N LEU A 50 2.61 -4.64 -0.28
CA LEU A 50 3.92 -4.96 -0.87
C LEU A 50 4.11 -4.27 -2.23
N ASN A 51 3.09 -4.30 -3.09
CA ASN A 51 3.13 -3.64 -4.38
C ASN A 51 3.36 -2.13 -4.24
N CYS A 52 2.60 -1.46 -3.36
CA CYS A 52 2.75 -0.04 -3.10
C CYS A 52 4.13 0.30 -2.55
N LEU A 53 4.71 -0.55 -1.69
CA LEU A 53 6.04 -0.35 -1.16
C LEU A 53 7.12 -0.41 -2.25
N ILE A 54 7.02 -1.38 -3.17
CA ILE A 54 7.96 -1.52 -4.30
C ILE A 54 7.84 -0.31 -5.24
N TYR A 55 6.63 0.14 -5.57
CA TYR A 55 6.44 1.31 -6.42
C TYR A 55 6.89 2.61 -5.76
N THR A 56 6.65 2.78 -4.45
CA THR A 56 7.17 3.91 -3.68
C THR A 56 8.69 3.91 -3.70
N TRP A 57 9.34 2.77 -3.47
CA TRP A 57 10.80 2.63 -3.55
C TRP A 57 11.33 3.03 -4.93
N TYR A 58 10.70 2.53 -6.00
CA TYR A 58 11.07 2.85 -7.36
C TYR A 58 10.91 4.34 -7.71
N GLY A 59 9.90 5.00 -7.14
CA GLY A 59 9.62 6.42 -7.38
C GLY A 59 10.50 7.38 -6.57
N LEU A 60 11.30 6.90 -5.61
CA LEU A 60 12.17 7.75 -4.81
C LEU A 60 13.32 8.33 -5.66
N PRO A 61 13.77 9.56 -5.35
CA PRO A 61 14.79 10.28 -6.12
C PRO A 61 16.19 9.63 -6.06
N ILE A 62 16.35 8.60 -5.24
CA ILE A 62 17.58 7.79 -5.11
C ILE A 62 17.64 6.71 -6.20
N VAL A 63 16.49 6.23 -6.69
CA VAL A 63 16.40 5.17 -7.71
C VAL A 63 15.96 5.76 -9.07
N SER A 64 15.15 6.80 -9.07
CA SER A 64 14.71 7.46 -10.30
C SER A 64 15.49 8.75 -10.59
N HIS A 65 15.83 8.98 -11.86
CA HIS A 65 16.36 10.26 -12.32
C HIS A 65 15.31 11.38 -12.12
N LEU A 66 15.58 12.30 -11.18
CA LEU A 66 14.85 13.55 -10.98
C LEU A 66 13.37 13.39 -10.51
N TRP A 67 12.64 14.51 -10.43
CA TRP A 67 11.26 14.64 -9.91
C TRP A 67 10.16 14.07 -10.83
N GLU A 68 10.50 13.31 -11.89
CA GLU A 68 9.53 12.84 -12.89
C GLU A 68 8.55 11.79 -12.35
N ASN A 69 8.95 11.02 -11.32
CA ASN A 69 8.18 9.89 -10.79
C ASN A 69 7.48 10.18 -9.46
N LEU A 70 7.45 11.44 -9.00
CA LEU A 70 6.75 11.84 -7.77
C LEU A 70 5.28 11.44 -7.70
N PRO A 71 4.50 11.51 -8.80
CA PRO A 71 3.12 11.05 -8.78
C PRO A 71 2.95 9.56 -8.44
N LEU A 72 3.98 8.73 -8.67
CA LEU A 72 3.98 7.32 -8.27
C LEU A 72 4.20 7.18 -6.76
N VAL A 73 5.09 7.99 -6.19
CA VAL A 73 5.34 8.02 -4.73
C VAL A 73 4.09 8.48 -3.98
N THR A 74 3.41 9.52 -4.45
CA THR A 74 2.23 10.06 -3.76
C THR A 74 1.08 9.05 -3.74
N ILE A 75 0.78 8.41 -4.87
CA ILE A 75 -0.37 7.48 -4.94
C ILE A 75 -0.12 6.19 -4.17
N ASN A 76 1.10 5.67 -4.24
CA ASN A 76 1.46 4.45 -3.51
C ASN A 76 1.67 4.74 -2.02
N GLY A 77 2.10 5.95 -1.65
CA GLY A 77 2.11 6.43 -0.26
C GLY A 77 0.72 6.40 0.39
N VAL A 78 -0.30 6.91 -0.31
CA VAL A 78 -1.70 6.84 0.15
C VAL A 78 -2.17 5.38 0.24
N GLY A 79 -1.80 4.54 -0.74
CA GLY A 79 -2.05 3.11 -0.71
C GLY A 79 -1.47 2.42 0.52
N ILE A 80 -0.20 2.69 0.85
CA ILE A 80 0.46 2.15 2.04
C ILE A 80 -0.33 2.48 3.31
N LEU A 81 -0.77 3.74 3.46
CA LEU A 81 -1.54 4.16 4.64
C LEU A 81 -2.88 3.43 4.74
N LEU A 82 -3.62 3.34 3.63
CA LEU A 82 -4.92 2.69 3.60
C LEU A 82 -4.80 1.19 3.85
N GLU A 83 -3.94 0.49 3.10
CA GLU A 83 -3.73 -0.96 3.22
C GLU A 83 -3.22 -1.33 4.63
N SER A 84 -2.34 -0.51 5.22
CA SER A 84 -1.89 -0.72 6.61
C SER A 84 -3.05 -0.59 7.61
N LEU A 85 -3.93 0.41 7.42
CA LEU A 85 -5.12 0.57 8.23
C LEU A 85 -6.08 -0.63 8.06
N PHE A 86 -6.20 -1.19 6.84
CA PHE A 86 -6.98 -2.41 6.58
C PHE A 86 -6.47 -3.59 7.37
N ILE A 87 -5.17 -3.85 7.26
CA ILE A 87 -4.52 -4.97 7.94
C ILE A 87 -4.65 -4.82 9.45
N PHE A 88 -4.51 -3.59 9.99
CA PHE A 88 -4.67 -3.31 11.41
C PHE A 88 -6.10 -3.61 11.90
N ILE A 89 -7.12 -3.09 11.21
CA ILE A 89 -8.52 -3.35 11.56
C ILE A 89 -8.83 -4.85 11.46
N TYR A 90 -8.39 -5.51 10.39
CA TYR A 90 -8.55 -6.95 10.22
C TYR A 90 -7.93 -7.71 11.40
N PHE A 91 -6.70 -7.38 11.78
CA PHE A 91 -6.02 -8.02 12.90
C PHE A 91 -6.72 -7.82 14.26
N CYS A 92 -7.37 -6.68 14.46
CA CYS A 92 -8.17 -6.42 15.66
C CYS A 92 -9.41 -7.32 15.73
N TYR A 93 -10.11 -7.52 14.61
CA TYR A 93 -11.38 -8.25 14.56
C TYR A 93 -11.28 -9.73 14.14
N SER A 94 -10.12 -10.21 13.66
CA SER A 94 -9.98 -11.60 13.22
C SER A 94 -9.76 -12.60 14.37
N SER A 95 -10.00 -13.87 14.06
CA SER A 95 -9.74 -14.98 14.99
C SER A 95 -8.23 -15.20 15.22
N PRO A 96 -7.81 -15.83 16.35
CA PRO A 96 -6.39 -16.08 16.65
C PRO A 96 -5.66 -16.86 15.55
N LYS A 97 -6.34 -17.80 14.88
CA LYS A 97 -5.79 -18.59 13.76
C LYS A 97 -5.47 -17.70 12.55
N GLU A 98 -6.35 -16.76 12.25
CA GLU A 98 -6.13 -15.79 11.17
C GLU A 98 -5.04 -14.78 11.52
N LYS A 99 -4.94 -14.36 12.79
CA LYS A 99 -3.85 -13.48 13.25
C LYS A 99 -2.48 -14.09 12.99
N VAL A 100 -2.32 -15.40 13.22
CA VAL A 100 -1.08 -16.12 12.90
C VAL A 100 -0.81 -16.10 11.39
N LYS A 101 -1.83 -16.36 10.57
CA LYS A 101 -1.70 -16.32 9.10
C LYS A 101 -1.30 -14.94 8.60
N VAL A 102 -1.91 -13.88 9.14
CA VAL A 102 -1.56 -12.49 8.84
C VAL A 102 -0.13 -12.19 9.29
N GLY A 103 0.26 -12.59 10.50
CA GLY A 103 1.61 -12.40 11.02
C GLY A 103 2.68 -13.04 10.12
N VAL A 104 2.46 -14.29 9.68
CA VAL A 104 3.38 -14.99 8.77
C VAL A 104 3.56 -14.24 7.44
N ILE A 105 2.51 -13.61 6.91
CA ILE A 105 2.60 -12.84 5.65
C ILE A 105 3.13 -11.41 5.91
N PHE A 106 2.86 -10.81 7.06
CA PHE A 106 3.23 -9.43 7.37
C PHE A 106 4.69 -9.27 7.82
N VAL A 107 5.25 -10.24 8.54
CA VAL A 107 6.66 -10.26 8.96
C VAL A 107 7.63 -10.05 7.78
N PRO A 108 7.53 -10.78 6.65
CA PRO A 108 8.41 -10.53 5.51
C PRO A 108 8.23 -9.13 4.91
N VAL A 109 7.03 -8.54 4.96
CA VAL A 109 6.80 -7.14 4.52
C VAL A 109 7.60 -6.17 5.40
N VAL A 110 7.56 -6.35 6.72
CA VAL A 110 8.32 -5.52 7.67
C VAL A 110 9.83 -5.69 7.49
N VAL A 111 10.30 -6.89 7.20
CA VAL A 111 11.71 -7.15 6.89
C VAL A 111 12.14 -6.45 5.60
N ILE A 112 11.31 -6.52 4.55
CA ILE A 112 11.56 -5.82 3.28
C ILE A 112 11.60 -4.31 3.51
N LEU A 113 10.64 -3.76 4.27
CA LEU A 113 10.60 -2.36 4.68
C LEU A 113 11.88 -1.92 5.38
N PHE A 114 12.29 -2.66 6.40
CA PHE A 114 13.51 -2.35 7.16
C PHE A 114 14.74 -2.37 6.26
N LYS A 115 14.87 -3.37 5.38
CA LYS A 115 15.96 -3.45 4.40
C LYS A 115 15.96 -2.29 3.41
N VAL A 116 14.78 -1.90 2.94
CA VAL A 116 14.55 -0.73 2.09
C VAL A 116 15.02 0.53 2.82
N SER A 117 14.49 0.83 4.01
CA SER A 117 14.88 1.99 4.81
C SER A 117 16.37 2.02 5.13
N CYS A 118 16.99 0.89 5.51
CA CYS A 118 18.43 0.81 5.76
C CYS A 118 19.26 1.09 4.51
N ASN A 119 18.89 0.54 3.35
CA ASN A 119 19.58 0.84 2.09
C ASN A 119 19.46 2.31 1.72
N LEU A 120 18.29 2.92 1.95
CA LEU A 120 18.08 4.35 1.73
C LEU A 120 18.99 5.17 2.63
N SER A 121 18.99 4.92 3.94
CA SER A 121 19.85 5.60 4.92
C SER A 121 21.35 5.39 4.71
N CYS A 122 21.77 4.28 4.12
CA CYS A 122 23.17 4.07 3.74
C CYS A 122 23.56 4.76 2.42
N SER A 123 22.59 5.19 1.61
CA SER A 123 22.82 5.83 0.31
C SER A 123 22.74 7.36 0.34
N VAL A 124 22.28 7.95 1.46
CA VAL A 124 22.28 9.41 1.73
C VAL A 124 23.42 9.77 2.68
#